data_AF-A0AAW0SDK0-F1
#
_entry.id   AF-A0AAW0SDK0-F1
#
_cell.length_a   1.000
_cell.length_b   1.000
_cell.length_c   1.000
_cell.angle_alpha   90.00
_cell.angle_beta   90.00
_cell.angle_gamma   90.00
#
_symmetry.space_group_name_H-M   'P 1'
#
loop_
_entity.id
_entity.type
_entity.pdbx_description
1 polymer ?
#
loop_
_entity_poly.entity_id
_entity_poly.type
_entity_poly.pdbx_seq_one_letter_code
_entity_poly.pdbx_strand_id
1 'polypeptide(L)' 'MGDSGYIFVEFKDRAAAEEAVRQRNNYKLDKQHTFLCNLFTDFEKYDNIPEEFVTPVPEPYKFDWWANPARR' A
#
# COMPACT_ATOMS: atom_id res chain seq x y z
N MET A 1 -8.72 20.34 -25.71
CA MET A 1 -7.57 19.54 -25.23
C MET A 1 -7.34 19.99 -23.80
N GLY A 2 -8.03 19.36 -22.86
CA GLY A 2 -8.20 19.86 -21.49
C GLY A 2 -9.26 18.99 -20.79
N ASP A 3 -9.18 18.64 -19.52
CA ASP A 3 -8.31 19.06 -18.43
C ASP A 3 -8.09 17.81 -17.56
N SER A 4 -6.91 17.19 -17.59
CA SER A 4 -6.62 16.11 -16.64
C SER A 4 -6.34 16.76 -15.27
N GLY A 5 -7.41 16.91 -14.49
CA GLY A 5 -7.39 17.56 -13.19
C GLY A 5 -7.03 16.59 -12.07
N TYR A 6 -6.35 17.11 -11.06
CA TYR A 6 -6.12 16.46 -9.78
C TYR A 6 -6.46 17.43 -8.65
N ILE A 7 -6.80 16.90 -7.49
CA ILE A 7 -7.07 17.69 -6.29
C ILE A 7 -6.42 17.01 -5.08
N PHE A 8 -6.11 17.82 -4.08
CA PHE A 8 -5.73 17.34 -2.75
C PHE A 8 -6.84 17.66 -1.78
N VAL A 9 -7.19 16.68 -0.94
CA VAL A 9 -8.21 16.84 0.10
C VAL A 9 -7.56 16.52 1.43
N GLU A 10 -7.55 17.50 2.33
CA GLU A 10 -7.01 17.36 3.68
C GLU A 10 -8.10 16.87 4.63
N PHE A 11 -7.74 15.91 5.49
CA PHE A 11 -8.60 15.39 6.54
C PHE A 11 -7.96 15.67 7.90
N LYS A 12 -8.81 15.85 8.91
CA LYS A 12 -8.36 16.11 10.30
C LYS A 12 -7.52 14.98 10.87
N ASP A 13 -7.90 13.73 10.58
CA ASP A 13 -7.30 12.54 11.17
C ASP A 13 -6.94 11.52 10.08
N ARG A 14 -5.82 10.80 10.27
CA ARG A 14 -5.33 9.79 9.31
C ARG A 14 -6.35 8.72 8.97
N ALA A 15 -7.09 8.22 9.97
CA ALA A 15 -8.09 7.18 9.78
C ALA A 15 -9.21 7.61 8.82
N ALA A 16 -9.61 8.89 8.86
CA ALA A 16 -10.62 9.43 7.96
C ALA A 16 -10.10 9.49 6.50
N ALA A 17 -8.83 9.85 6.30
CA ALA A 17 -8.21 9.82 4.98
C ALA A 17 -8.12 8.39 4.42
N GLU A 18 -7.71 7.42 5.24
CA GLU A 18 -7.65 6.00 4.87
C GLU A 18 -9.04 5.46 4.50
N GLU A 19 -10.07 5.81 5.27
CA GLU A 19 -11.44 5.41 4.97
C GLU A 19 -11.96 6.05 3.67
N ALA A 20 -11.69 7.35 3.46
CA ALA A 20 -12.09 8.05 2.24
C ALA A 20 -11.46 7.42 0.99
N VAL A 21 -10.16 7.10 1.03
CA VAL A 21 -9.46 6.39 -0.04
C VAL A 21 -10.09 5.01 -0.27
N ARG A 22 -10.35 4.25 0.79
CA ARG A 22 -10.97 2.92 0.70
C ARG A 22 -12.34 2.94 0.03
N GLN A 23 -13.14 3.97 0.30
CA GLN A 23 -14.49 4.10 -0.25
C GLN A 23 -14.51 4.69 -1.67
N ARG A 24 -13.53 5.51 -2.05
CA ARG A 24 -13.57 6.31 -3.28
C ARG A 24 -12.59 5.88 -4.36
N ASN A 25 -11.56 5.11 -4.04
CA ASN A 25 -10.64 4.61 -5.05
C ASN A 25 -11.37 3.68 -6.03
N ASN A 26 -11.14 3.85 -7.33
CA ASN A 26 -11.84 3.21 -8.45
C ASN A 26 -13.34 3.53 -8.54
N TYR A 27 -13.82 4.57 -7.86
CA TYR A 27 -15.21 4.99 -7.97
C TYR A 27 -15.47 5.61 -9.34
N LYS A 28 -16.47 5.08 -10.06
CA LYS A 28 -16.90 5.61 -11.34
C LYS A 28 -17.77 6.85 -11.12
N LEU A 29 -17.23 8.03 -11.41
CA LEU A 29 -17.96 9.29 -11.28
C LEU A 29 -19.01 9.43 -12.39
N ASP A 30 -18.61 9.14 -13.63
CA ASP A 30 -19.47 9.18 -14.81
C ASP A 30 -19.01 8.19 -15.88
N LYS A 31 -19.46 8.36 -17.13
CA LYS A 31 -19.10 7.44 -18.24
C LYS A 31 -17.61 7.49 -18.62
N GLN A 32 -16.96 8.64 -18.44
CA GLN A 32 -15.59 8.91 -18.90
C GLN A 32 -14.59 9.02 -17.74
N HIS A 33 -15.05 9.18 -16.50
CA HIS A 33 -14.19 9.43 -15.35
C HIS A 33 -14.35 8.38 -14.25
N THR A 34 -13.20 7.83 -13.84
CA THR A 34 -13.05 6.96 -12.68
C THR A 34 -12.01 7.58 -11.76
N PHE A 35 -12.32 7.68 -10.47
CA PHE A 35 -11.38 8.22 -9.50
C PHE A 35 -10.26 7.23 -9.20
N LEU A 36 -9.04 7.77 -9.13
CA LEU A 36 -7.91 7.13 -8.50
C LEU A 36 -7.58 7.94 -7.25
N CYS A 37 -7.72 7.31 -6.08
CA CYS A 37 -7.49 7.95 -4.80
C CYS A 37 -6.39 7.20 -4.07
N ASN A 38 -5.39 7.93 -3.57
CA ASN A 38 -4.30 7.41 -2.75
C ASN A 38 -4.02 8.37 -1.60
N LEU A 39 -3.32 7.90 -0.57
CA LEU A 39 -2.84 8.79 0.49
C LEU A 39 -1.64 9.59 -0.01
N PHE A 40 -1.50 10.82 0.49
CA PHE A 40 -0.32 11.63 0.18
C PHE A 40 0.98 11.00 0.67
N THR A 41 0.94 10.24 1.77
CA THR A 41 2.12 9.53 2.29
C THR A 41 2.57 8.36 1.41
N ASP A 42 1.73 7.88 0.49
CA ASP A 42 2.09 6.74 -0.35
C ASP A 42 3.07 7.12 -1.47
N PHE A 43 3.36 8.42 -1.67
CA PHE A 43 4.34 8.89 -2.65
C PHE A 43 5.70 8.20 -2.49
N GLU A 44 6.22 8.08 -1.26
CA GLU A 44 7.51 7.43 -1.00
C GLU A 44 7.50 5.95 -1.41
N LYS A 45 6.36 5.26 -1.25
CA LYS A 45 6.20 3.86 -1.65
C LYS A 45 6.27 3.70 -3.17
N TYR A 46 5.69 4.64 -3.91
CA TYR A 46 5.66 4.61 -5.38
C TYR A 46 6.97 5.12 -6.00
N ASP A 47 7.71 5.98 -5.29
CA ASP A 47 9.03 6.46 -5.72
C ASP A 47 10.10 5.36 -5.58
N ASN A 48 9.98 4.50 -4.57
CA ASN A 48 10.96 3.47 -4.23
C ASN A 48 10.55 2.05 -4.70
N ILE A 49 9.87 1.92 -5.84
CA ILE A 49 9.58 0.60 -6.41
C ILE A 49 10.84 0.08 -7.11
N PRO A 50 11.41 -1.05 -6.68
CA PRO A 50 12.55 -1.64 -7.38
C PRO A 50 12.13 -2.09 -8.79
N GLU A 51 12.98 -1.77 -9.77
CA GLU A 51 12.73 -2.08 -11.19
C GLU A 51 12.77 -3.58 -11.47
N GLU A 52 13.57 -4.32 -10.72
CA GLU A 52 13.64 -5.79 -10.78
C GLU A 52 12.93 -6.44 -9.59
N PHE A 53 12.00 -7.35 -9.89
CA PHE A 53 11.41 -8.22 -8.89
C PHE A 53 12.45 -9.26 -8.44
N VAL A 54 12.70 -9.33 -7.13
CA VAL A 54 13.58 -10.34 -6.53
C VAL A 54 12.73 -11.32 -5.73
N THR A 55 12.79 -12.61 -6.08
CA THR A 55 12.10 -13.66 -5.33
C THR A 55 12.64 -13.69 -3.89
N PRO A 56 11.76 -13.68 -2.85
CA PRO A 56 12.22 -13.74 -1.48
C PRO A 56 13.01 -15.02 -1.22
N VAL A 57 14.14 -14.91 -0.53
CA VAL A 57 14.95 -16.06 -0.15
C VAL A 57 14.20 -16.85 0.94
N PRO A 58 14.03 -18.17 0.81
CA PRO A 58 13.41 -18.97 1.86
C PRO A 58 14.18 -18.79 3.17
N GLU A 59 13.47 -18.49 4.26
CA GLU A 59 14.13 -18.44 5.56
C GLU A 59 14.69 -19.82 5.91
N PRO A 60 15.97 -19.91 6.30
CA PRO A 60 16.57 -21.18 6.69
C PRO A 60 15.84 -21.75 7.91
N TYR A 61 15.53 -23.03 7.85
CA TYR A 61 14.88 -23.74 8.94
C TYR A 61 15.66 -23.55 10.26
N LYS A 62 14.99 -22.95 11.25
CA LYS A 62 15.57 -22.68 12.57
C LYS A 62 15.26 -23.86 13.50
N PHE A 63 16.28 -24.65 13.81
CA PHE A 63 16.18 -25.70 14.82
C PHE A 63 16.33 -25.07 16.22
N ASP A 64 15.21 -24.86 16.90
CA ASP A 64 15.20 -24.26 18.24
C ASP A 64 15.75 -25.24 19.30
N TRP A 65 16.98 -24.99 19.71
CA TRP A 65 17.79 -25.78 20.64
C TRP A 65 17.12 -26.13 21.98
N TRP A 66 16.26 -25.25 22.50
CA TRP A 66 15.61 -25.41 23.79
C TRP A 66 14.47 -26.44 23.78
N ALA A 67 14.04 -26.88 22.58
CA ALA A 67 12.98 -27.86 22.39
C ALA A 67 13.48 -29.31 22.39
N ASN A 68 14.78 -29.57 22.58
CA ASN A 68 15.32 -30.93 22.56
C ASN A 68 15.22 -31.61 23.95
N PRO A 69 14.34 -32.62 24.14
CA PRO A 69 14.14 -33.28 25.43
C PRO A 69 15.35 -34.12 25.88
N ALA A 70 16.32 -34.40 25.00
CA ALA A 70 17.51 -35.18 25.32
C ALA A 70 18.60 -34.41 26.11
N ARG A 71 18.34 -33.13 26.45
CA ARG A 71 19.28 -32.25 27.17
C ARG A 71 18.81 -31.85 28.57
N ARG A 72 17.81 -32.55 29.14
CA ARG A 72 17.39 -32.43 30.54
C ARG A 72 18.05 -33.47 31.41
#